data_AF-A0A7J4UK07-F1
#
_entry.id   AF-A0A7J4UK07-F1
#
_cell.length_a   1.000
_cell.length_b   1.000
_cell.length_c   1.000
_cell.angle_alpha   90.00
_cell.angle_beta   90.00
_cell.angle_gamma   90.00
#
_symmetry.space_group_name_H-M   'P 1'
#
loop_
_entity.id
_entity.type
_entity.pdbx_description
1 polymer ?
#
loop_
_entity_poly.entity_id
_entity_poly.type
_entity_poly.pdbx_seq_one_letter_code
_entity_poly.pdbx_strand_id
1 'polypeptide(L)'
;MTKKTDPAMTFDDVSRKTEQFGALLESIENLEDKKKHLWGEIYENAIVDRMNAYMLFTDVYGCMTGDKADHVTLGPMMAKYIERMNKSNDQLLKLADLIAKEEERAAQIDPDNLFAQISG
;
A
#
# COMPACT_ATOMS: atom_id res chain seq x y z
N MET A 1 18.95 3.89 -29.51
CA MET A 1 19.51 3.31 -28.27
C MET A 1 18.43 3.45 -27.20
N THR A 2 17.51 2.49 -27.14
CA THR A 2 16.40 2.48 -26.18
C THR A 2 17.00 2.32 -24.79
N LYS A 3 16.92 3.35 -23.94
CA LYS A 3 17.25 3.22 -22.52
C LYS A 3 16.30 2.16 -21.97
N LYS A 4 16.84 1.01 -21.56
CA LYS A 4 16.11 0.07 -20.71
C LYS A 4 15.78 0.83 -19.43
N THR A 5 14.57 1.34 -19.31
CA THR A 5 14.03 1.70 -18.01
C THR A 5 13.91 0.38 -17.25
N ASP A 6 14.64 0.28 -16.14
CA ASP A 6 14.51 -0.83 -15.20
C ASP A 6 13.03 -1.14 -14.95
N PRO A 7 12.67 -2.43 -14.79
CA PRO A 7 11.27 -2.79 -14.71
C PRO A 7 10.63 -2.02 -13.55
N ALA A 8 9.54 -1.32 -13.89
CA ALA A 8 8.48 -1.02 -12.94
C ALA A 8 8.24 -2.22 -12.04
N MET A 9 7.84 -1.97 -10.79
CA MET A 9 7.32 -3.00 -9.89
C MET A 9 6.51 -4.03 -10.68
N THR A 10 6.86 -5.30 -10.56
CA THR A 10 6.22 -6.39 -11.30
C THR A 10 5.09 -7.02 -10.50
N PHE A 11 4.22 -7.79 -11.14
CA PHE A 11 3.22 -8.57 -10.41
C PHE A 11 3.85 -9.54 -9.40
N ASP A 12 5.01 -10.12 -9.71
CA ASP A 12 5.75 -10.97 -8.76
C ASP A 12 6.22 -10.17 -7.53
N ASP A 13 6.63 -8.91 -7.73
CA ASP A 13 6.97 -8.02 -6.63
C ASP A 13 5.73 -7.68 -5.78
N VAL A 14 4.56 -7.50 -6.41
CA VAL A 14 3.29 -7.30 -5.71
C VAL A 14 2.94 -8.52 -4.88
N SER A 15 2.93 -9.72 -5.47
CA SER A 15 2.63 -10.97 -4.76
C SER A 15 3.55 -11.16 -3.56
N ARG A 16 4.86 -10.99 -3.73
CA ARG A 16 5.82 -11.08 -2.63
C ARG A 16 5.55 -10.06 -1.52
N LYS A 17 5.21 -8.81 -1.87
CA LYS A 17 4.88 -7.76 -0.89
C LYS A 17 3.59 -8.08 -0.14
N THR A 18 2.56 -8.55 -0.83
CA THR A 18 1.29 -8.95 -0.25
C THR A 18 1.46 -10.15 0.69
N GLU A 19 2.27 -11.14 0.31
CA GLU A 19 2.62 -12.27 1.18
C GLU A 19 3.37 -11.83 2.45
N GLN A 20 4.37 -10.96 2.30
CA GLN A 20 5.10 -10.40 3.44
C GLN A 20 4.19 -9.61 4.38
N PHE A 21 3.25 -8.84 3.82
CA PHE A 21 2.27 -8.12 4.62
C PHE A 21 1.28 -9.06 5.30
N GLY A 22 0.82 -10.12 4.62
CA GLY A 22 0.01 -11.17 5.24
C GLY A 22 0.71 -11.83 6.42
N ALA A 23 2.00 -12.17 6.27
CA ALA A 23 2.81 -12.72 7.36
C ALA A 23 2.95 -11.74 8.55
N LEU A 24 3.04 -10.44 8.29
CA LEU A 24 3.01 -9.41 9.34
C LEU A 24 1.67 -9.41 10.08
N LEU A 25 0.55 -9.46 9.35
CA LEU A 25 -0.79 -9.49 9.95
C LEU A 25 -1.00 -10.73 10.83
N GLU A 26 -0.45 -11.87 10.42
CA GLU A 26 -0.50 -13.10 11.24
C GLU A 26 0.33 -13.00 12.52
N SER A 27 1.35 -12.14 12.57
CA SER A 27 2.16 -11.92 13.78
C SER A 27 1.46 -11.06 14.84
N ILE A 28 0.34 -10.40 14.51
CA ILE A 28 -0.42 -9.56 15.44
C ILE A 28 -1.33 -10.46 16.29
N GLU A 29 -1.00 -10.57 17.58
CA GLU A 29 -1.78 -11.36 18.54
C GLU A 29 -3.20 -10.78 18.69
N ASN A 30 -4.18 -11.68 18.83
CA ASN A 30 -5.60 -11.34 19.05
C ASN A 30 -6.25 -10.48 17.94
N LEU A 31 -5.63 -10.36 16.76
CA LEU A 31 -6.24 -9.71 15.61
C LEU A 31 -7.27 -10.64 14.95
N GLU A 32 -8.49 -10.14 14.73
CA GLU A 32 -9.59 -10.89 14.10
C GLU A 32 -9.27 -11.27 12.64
N ASP A 33 -9.48 -12.54 12.27
CA ASP A 33 -9.22 -13.07 10.92
C ASP A 33 -9.89 -12.27 9.81
N LYS A 34 -11.11 -11.76 10.05
CA LYS A 34 -11.83 -10.91 9.09
C LYS A 34 -11.11 -9.59 8.83
N LYS A 35 -10.51 -8.99 9.87
CA LYS A 35 -9.71 -7.77 9.73
C LYS A 35 -8.43 -8.07 8.97
N LYS A 36 -7.74 -9.17 9.29
CA LYS A 36 -6.53 -9.60 8.58
C LYS A 36 -6.79 -9.76 7.08
N HIS A 37 -7.86 -10.46 6.72
CA HIS A 37 -8.25 -10.66 5.33
C HIS A 37 -8.52 -9.33 4.61
N LEU A 38 -9.38 -8.49 5.19
CA LEU A 38 -9.75 -7.20 4.61
C LEU A 38 -8.54 -6.27 4.44
N TRP A 39 -7.65 -6.23 5.43
CA TRP A 39 -6.43 -5.42 5.38
C TRP A 39 -5.46 -5.92 4.33
N GLY A 40 -5.34 -7.24 4.16
CA GLY A 40 -4.60 -7.84 3.05
C GLY A 40 -5.13 -7.41 1.69
N GLU A 41 -6.44 -7.46 1.47
CA GLU A 41 -7.07 -7.02 0.22
C GLU A 41 -6.86 -5.52 -0.05
N ILE A 42 -6.97 -4.67 0.98
CA ILE A 42 -6.73 -3.23 0.87
C ILE A 42 -5.27 -2.95 0.48
N TYR A 43 -4.32 -3.66 1.11
CA TYR A 43 -2.90 -3.53 0.81
C TYR A 43 -2.61 -3.92 -0.64
N GLU A 44 -3.06 -5.11 -1.07
CA GLU A 44 -2.87 -5.59 -2.43
C GLU A 44 -3.44 -4.61 -3.44
N ASN A 45 -4.69 -4.15 -3.24
CA ASN A 45 -5.33 -3.19 -4.12
C ASN A 45 -4.53 -1.88 -4.24
N ALA A 46 -4.04 -1.33 -3.12
CA ALA A 46 -3.26 -0.10 -3.13
C ALA A 46 -1.93 -0.27 -3.90
N ILE A 47 -1.26 -1.41 -3.76
CA ILE A 47 0.00 -1.69 -4.45
C ILE A 47 -0.23 -1.93 -5.95
N VAL A 48 -1.25 -2.70 -6.33
CA VAL A 48 -1.62 -2.94 -7.74
C VAL A 48 -1.98 -1.63 -8.45
N ASP A 49 -2.79 -0.79 -7.83
CA ASP A 49 -3.19 0.50 -8.41
C ASP A 49 -2.00 1.44 -8.59
N ARG A 50 -1.08 1.47 -7.62
CA ARG A 50 0.15 2.24 -7.72
C ARG A 50 1.04 1.75 -8.85
N MET A 51 1.20 0.43 -8.98
CA MET A 51 1.96 -0.19 -10.07
C MET A 51 1.36 0.15 -11.43
N ASN A 52 0.05 0.00 -11.59
CA ASN A 52 -0.65 0.32 -12.83
C ASN A 52 -0.50 1.80 -13.21
N ALA A 53 -0.68 2.71 -12.26
CA ALA A 53 -0.49 4.14 -12.49
C ALA A 53 0.96 4.47 -12.88
N TYR A 54 1.93 3.81 -12.26
CA TYR A 54 3.35 3.98 -12.59
C TYR A 54 3.68 3.47 -14.00
N MET A 55 3.16 2.30 -14.39
CA MET A 55 3.33 1.76 -15.75
C MET A 55 2.78 2.70 -16.82
N LEU A 56 1.58 3.24 -16.62
CA LEU A 56 1.00 4.22 -17.56
C LEU A 56 1.76 5.55 -17.56
N PHE A 57 2.29 5.97 -16.42
CA PHE A 57 3.13 7.15 -16.32
C PHE A 57 4.42 7.00 -17.12
N THR A 58 5.13 5.88 -16.96
CA THR A 58 6.40 5.64 -17.66
C THR A 58 6.21 5.49 -19.17
N ASP A 59 5.11 4.88 -19.60
CA ASP A 59 4.73 4.78 -21.02
C ASP A 59 4.52 6.17 -21.65
N VAL A 60 3.69 7.01 -21.02
CA VAL A 60 3.46 8.40 -21.49
C VAL A 60 4.74 9.22 -21.44
N TYR A 61 5.52 9.10 -20.37
CA TYR A 61 6.80 9.81 -20.23
C TYR A 61 7.80 9.41 -21.32
N GLY A 62 7.84 8.13 -21.69
CA GLY A 62 8.69 7.62 -22.77
C GLY A 62 8.32 8.17 -24.15
N CYS A 63 7.08 8.61 -24.35
CA CYS A 63 6.59 9.22 -25.59
C CYS A 63 6.89 10.73 -25.68
N MET A 64 7.28 11.40 -24.59
CA MET A 64 7.54 12.83 -24.60
C MET A 64 8.84 13.17 -25.34
N THR A 65 8.75 14.16 -26.22
CA THR A 65 9.89 14.80 -26.89
C THR A 65 10.43 15.99 -26.07
N GLY A 66 9.62 16.50 -25.13
CA GLY A 66 9.99 17.59 -24.22
C GLY A 66 9.62 18.98 -24.74
N ASP A 67 8.81 19.05 -25.80
CA ASP A 67 8.35 20.32 -26.34
C ASP A 67 7.13 20.89 -25.58
N LYS A 68 6.73 22.11 -25.93
CA LYS A 68 5.57 22.76 -25.28
C LYS A 68 4.25 22.05 -25.59
N ALA A 69 4.14 21.40 -26.74
CA ALA A 69 2.92 20.71 -27.14
C ALA A 69 2.70 19.47 -26.26
N ASP A 70 3.76 18.72 -25.95
CA ASP A 70 3.73 17.59 -25.01
C ASP A 70 3.27 18.04 -23.62
N HIS A 71 3.79 19.15 -23.10
CA HIS A 71 3.37 19.66 -21.80
C HIS A 71 1.88 20.03 -21.75
N VAL A 72 1.33 20.57 -22.84
CA VAL A 72 -0.09 20.93 -22.92
C VAL A 72 -0.98 19.70 -23.06
N THR A 73 -0.55 18.69 -23.81
CA THR A 73 -1.36 17.51 -24.16
C THR A 73 -1.21 16.35 -23.18
N LEU A 74 0.03 16.00 -22.81
CA LEU A 74 0.37 14.85 -21.97
C LEU A 74 0.55 15.22 -20.50
N GLY A 75 0.95 16.47 -20.21
CA GLY A 75 1.15 16.96 -18.85
C GLY A 75 -0.04 16.71 -17.91
N PRO A 76 -1.29 17.06 -18.28
CA PRO A 76 -2.47 16.77 -17.47
C PRO A 76 -2.71 15.27 -17.22
N MET A 77 -2.35 14.41 -18.16
CA MET A 77 -2.49 12.95 -18.01
C MET A 77 -1.46 12.41 -17.01
N MET A 78 -0.21 12.83 -17.13
CA MET A 78 0.85 12.47 -16.18
C MET A 78 0.53 12.91 -14.75
N ALA A 79 0.00 14.13 -14.59
CA ALA A 79 -0.43 14.63 -13.29
C ALA A 79 -1.49 13.71 -12.64
N LYS A 80 -2.47 13.24 -13.42
CA LYS A 80 -3.48 12.28 -12.92
C LYS A 80 -2.89 10.95 -12.46
N TYR A 81 -1.86 10.43 -13.13
CA TYR A 81 -1.19 9.20 -12.68
C TYR A 81 -0.42 9.43 -11.38
N ILE A 82 0.24 10.58 -11.22
CA ILE A 82 0.89 10.97 -9.95
C ILE A 82 -0.15 11.09 -8.82
N GLU A 83 -1.28 11.74 -9.08
CA GLU A 83 -2.38 11.84 -8.11
C GLU A 83 -2.91 10.47 -7.71
N ARG A 84 -3.01 9.52 -8.66
CA ARG A 84 -3.44 8.15 -8.36
C ARG A 84 -2.42 7.43 -7.48
N MET A 85 -1.14 7.55 -7.77
CA MET A 85 -0.07 7.00 -6.93
C MET A 85 -0.08 7.60 -5.51
N ASN A 86 -0.36 8.89 -5.38
CA ASN A 86 -0.53 9.54 -4.07
C ASN A 86 -1.75 9.01 -3.31
N LYS A 87 -2.87 8.76 -3.98
CA LYS A 87 -4.05 8.14 -3.34
C LYS A 87 -3.73 6.75 -2.78
N SER A 88 -2.92 5.96 -3.49
CA SER A 88 -2.43 4.67 -2.96
C SER A 88 -1.56 4.86 -1.71
N ASN A 89 -0.72 5.91 -1.65
CA ASN A 89 0.03 6.24 -0.43
C ASN A 89 -0.92 6.57 0.73
N ASP A 90 -1.96 7.36 0.49
CA ASP A 90 -2.94 7.72 1.51
C ASP A 90 -3.69 6.48 2.05
N GLN A 91 -3.99 5.51 1.18
CA GLN A 91 -4.59 4.23 1.60
C GLN A 91 -3.63 3.44 2.51
N LEU A 92 -2.35 3.36 2.14
CA LEU A 92 -1.34 2.65 2.93
C LEU A 92 -1.09 3.31 4.30
N LEU A 93 -1.06 4.65 4.35
CA LEU A 93 -0.93 5.39 5.61
C LEU A 93 -2.14 5.15 6.52
N LYS A 94 -3.36 5.22 5.99
CA LYS A 94 -4.58 4.90 6.75
C LYS A 94 -4.58 3.46 7.26
N LEU A 95 -4.07 2.52 6.47
CA LEU A 95 -3.96 1.13 6.88
C LEU A 95 -2.96 0.98 8.04
N ALA A 96 -1.82 1.65 7.98
CA ALA A 96 -0.84 1.68 9.07
C ALA A 96 -1.45 2.27 10.36
N ASP A 97 -2.20 3.36 10.25
CA ASP A 97 -2.90 3.96 11.40
C ASP A 97 -3.95 3.01 12.02
N LEU A 98 -4.65 2.22 11.20
CA LEU A 98 -5.62 1.24 11.69
C LEU A 98 -4.95 0.09 12.42
N ILE A 99 -3.82 -0.40 11.90
CA ILE A 99 -3.03 -1.46 12.53
C ILE A 99 -2.50 -0.98 13.89
N ALA A 100 -1.86 0.20 13.93
CA ALA A 100 -1.32 0.78 15.16
C ALA A 100 -2.40 0.92 16.26
N LYS A 101 -3.62 1.33 15.90
CA LYS A 101 -4.75 1.44 16.83
C LYS A 101 -5.21 0.09 17.39
N GLU A 102 -5.14 -0.99 16.60
CA GLU A 102 -5.48 -2.32 17.10
C GLU A 102 -4.36 -2.90 17.97
N GLU A 103 -3.10 -2.65 17.63
CA GLU A 103 -1.95 -3.00 18.49
C GLU A 103 -2.01 -2.27 19.84
N GLU A 104 -2.32 -0.98 19.86
CA GLU A 104 -2.54 -0.21 21.08
C GLU A 104 -3.69 -0.78 21.91
N ARG A 105 -4.79 -1.18 21.27
CA ARG A 105 -5.95 -1.80 21.94
C ARG A 105 -5.58 -3.15 22.54
N ALA A 106 -4.83 -3.98 21.81
CA ALA A 106 -4.37 -5.28 22.29
C ALA A 106 -3.39 -5.14 23.47
N ALA A 107 -2.59 -4.07 23.50
CA ALA A 107 -1.68 -3.77 24.59
C ALA A 107 -2.38 -3.25 25.87
N GLN A 108 -3.64 -2.79 25.78
CA GLN A 108 -4.42 -2.44 26.96
C GLN A 108 -4.91 -3.72 27.66
N ILE A 109 -4.06 -4.26 28.53
CA ILE A 109 -4.42 -5.33 29.46
C ILE A 109 -5.53 -4.81 30.38
N ASP A 110 -6.65 -5.53 30.41
CA ASP A 110 -7.76 -5.26 31.32
C ASP A 110 -7.28 -5.41 32.78
N PRO A 111 -7.27 -4.33 33.59
CA PRO A 111 -6.83 -4.36 34.98
C PRO A 111 -7.57 -5.42 35.82
N ASP A 112 -8.84 -5.66 35.53
CA ASP A 112 -9.67 -6.60 36.27
C ASP A 112 -9.25 -8.06 36.00
N ASN A 113 -8.78 -8.35 34.78
CA ASN A 113 -8.17 -9.64 34.44
C ASN A 113 -6.80 -9.84 35.10
N LEU A 114 -6.04 -8.76 35.32
CA LEU A 114 -4.74 -8.81 36.00
C LEU A 114 -4.90 -9.13 37.50
N PHE A 115 -5.88 -8.50 38.17
CA PHE A 115 -6.18 -8.77 39.57
C PHE A 115 -6.72 -10.19 39.81
N ALA A 116 -7.50 -10.72 38.88
CA ALA A 116 -8.00 -12.09 38.96
C ALA A 116 -6.87 -13.15 38.87
N GLN A 117 -5.81 -12.89 38.10
CA GLN A 117 -4.66 -13.81 37.98
C GLN A 117 -3.68 -13.75 39.16
N ILE A 118 -3.60 -12.61 39.86
CA ILE A 118 -2.74 -12.44 41.05
C ILE A 118 -3.42 -12.98 42.33
N SER A 119 -4.76 -13.01 42.35
CA SER A 119 -5.55 -13.42 43.53
C SER A 119 -5.93 -14.91 43.53
N GLY A 120 -5.34 -15.72 42.63
CA GLY A 120 -5.51 -17.17 42.55
C GLY A 120 -4.65 -17.92 43.56
#